data_AF-A0ABD2RMJ3-F1
#
_entry.id   AF-A0ABD2RMJ3-F1
#
_cell.length_a   1.000
_cell.length_b   1.000
_cell.length_c   1.000
_cell.angle_alpha   90.00
_cell.angle_beta   90.00
_cell.angle_gamma   90.00
#
_symmetry.space_group_name_H-M   'P 1'
#
loop_
_entity.id
_entity.type
_entity.pdbx_description
1 polymer ?
#
loop_
_entity_poly.entity_id
_entity_poly.type
_entity_poly.pdbx_seq_one_letter_code
_entity_poly.pdbx_strand_id
1 'polypeptide(L)'
;MAGTKTNDFQDMLPMMANKLGGDGLIRELCNGFRLLMDKERGVITFESLKKNSALLGLQNLRDDELMSMLREGDLNGDGHLDQMEFCVLMFRLSPELMEESEDLLEIALQHEFKANSAR
;
A
#
# COMPACT_ATOMS: atom_id res chain seq x y z
N MET A 1 12.38 25.60 2.62
CA MET A 1 12.76 24.21 2.28
C MET A 1 11.57 23.60 1.57
N ALA A 2 11.79 23.00 0.40
CA ALA A 2 10.74 22.65 -0.54
C ALA A 2 9.86 21.50 -0.01
N GLY A 3 8.59 21.79 0.31
CA GLY A 3 7.56 20.78 0.49
C GLY A 3 7.21 20.22 -0.89
N THR A 4 7.71 19.02 -1.18
CA THR A 4 7.33 18.27 -2.37
C THR A 4 5.84 18.04 -2.34
N LYS A 5 5.13 18.64 -3.32
CA LYS A 5 3.74 18.33 -3.62
C LYS A 5 3.66 16.85 -3.98
N THR A 6 3.29 16.03 -3.02
CA THR A 6 2.76 14.69 -3.26
C THR A 6 1.46 14.89 -4.03
N ASN A 7 1.50 14.65 -5.35
CA ASN A 7 0.29 14.59 -6.18
C ASN A 7 -0.80 13.86 -5.42
N ASP A 8 -1.98 14.47 -5.34
CA ASP A 8 -3.10 14.16 -4.44
C ASP A 8 -3.65 12.72 -4.54
N PHE A 9 -2.86 11.72 -4.17
CA PHE A 9 -3.40 10.44 -3.72
C PHE A 9 -3.89 10.70 -2.30
N GLN A 10 -5.12 11.18 -2.19
CA GLN A 10 -5.77 11.30 -0.90
C GLN A 10 -5.78 9.89 -0.30
N ASP A 11 -5.15 9.72 0.85
CA ASP A 11 -5.06 8.41 1.50
C ASP A 11 -6.47 7.98 1.91
N MET A 12 -7.08 7.16 1.07
CA MET A 12 -8.44 6.64 1.27
C MET A 12 -8.41 5.27 1.95
N LEU A 13 -7.22 4.70 2.18
CA LEU A 13 -7.06 3.38 2.77
C LEU A 13 -7.59 3.34 4.22
N PRO A 14 -7.35 4.36 5.08
CA PRO A 14 -7.96 4.43 6.41
C PRO A 14 -9.49 4.48 6.37
N MET A 15 -10.06 5.28 5.45
CA MET A 15 -11.52 5.34 5.28
C MET A 15 -12.09 3.99 4.84
N MET A 16 -11.42 3.30 3.91
CA MET A 16 -11.81 1.97 3.46
C MET A 16 -11.68 0.94 4.59
N ALA A 17 -10.61 0.99 5.38
CA ALA A 17 -10.40 0.12 6.54
C ALA A 17 -11.53 0.28 7.57
N ASN A 18 -11.88 1.54 7.90
CA ASN A 18 -12.93 1.83 8.87
C ASN A 18 -14.33 1.44 8.36
N LYS A 19 -14.62 1.62 7.06
CA LYS A 19 -15.93 1.29 6.48
C LYS A 19 -16.12 -0.20 6.16
N LEU A 20 -15.08 -0.87 5.68
CA LEU A 20 -15.15 -2.23 5.14
C LEU A 20 -14.55 -3.28 6.08
N GLY A 21 -13.84 -2.84 7.14
CA GLY A 21 -13.01 -3.69 7.97
C GLY A 21 -11.72 -4.13 7.27
N GLY A 22 -10.81 -4.78 8.01
CA GLY A 22 -9.53 -5.27 7.49
C GLY A 22 -9.69 -6.24 6.31
N ASP A 23 -10.59 -7.21 6.42
CA ASP A 23 -10.86 -8.18 5.35
C ASP A 23 -11.41 -7.50 4.08
N GLY A 24 -12.24 -6.48 4.26
CA GLY A 24 -12.81 -5.70 3.16
C GLY A 24 -11.76 -4.85 2.46
N LEU A 25 -10.86 -4.20 3.22
CA LEU A 25 -9.71 -3.47 2.68
C LEU A 25 -8.81 -4.39 1.86
N ILE A 26 -8.45 -5.56 2.41
CA ILE A 26 -7.60 -6.55 1.71
C ILE A 26 -8.25 -6.95 0.39
N ARG A 27 -9.57 -7.17 0.37
CA ARG A 27 -10.30 -7.51 -0.85
C ARG A 27 -10.25 -6.40 -1.90
N GLU A 28 -10.39 -5.14 -1.50
CA GLU A 28 -10.29 -4.01 -2.44
C GLU A 28 -8.86 -3.84 -2.98
N LEU A 29 -7.84 -4.05 -2.14
CA LEU A 29 -6.45 -4.09 -2.59
C LEU A 29 -6.21 -5.21 -3.60
N CYS A 30 -6.77 -6.39 -3.38
CA CYS A 30 -6.72 -7.50 -4.34
C CYS A 30 -7.42 -7.15 -5.67
N ASN A 31 -8.53 -6.41 -5.62
CA ASN A 31 -9.22 -5.93 -6.82
C ASN A 31 -8.37 -4.90 -7.58
N GLY A 32 -7.75 -3.96 -6.86
CA GLY A 32 -6.80 -2.99 -7.42
C GLY A 32 -5.60 -3.66 -8.08
N PHE A 33 -5.01 -4.66 -7.43
CA PHE A 33 -3.94 -5.48 -8.01
C PHE A 33 -4.38 -6.10 -9.34
N ARG A 34 -5.57 -6.73 -9.37
CA ARG A 34 -6.11 -7.36 -10.59
C ARG A 34 -6.37 -6.39 -11.74
N LEU A 35 -6.63 -5.12 -11.44
CA LEU A 35 -6.78 -4.09 -12.45
C LEU A 35 -5.43 -3.66 -13.04
N LEU A 36 -4.36 -3.69 -12.24
CA LEU A 36 -3.03 -3.24 -12.65
C LEU A 36 -2.14 -4.34 -13.21
N MET A 37 -2.38 -5.59 -12.84
CA MET A 37 -1.55 -6.73 -13.22
C MET A 37 -1.57 -7.04 -14.72
N ASP A 38 -0.48 -7.64 -15.17
CA ASP A 38 -0.44 -8.37 -16.43
C ASP A 38 -1.24 -9.68 -16.28
N LYS A 39 -2.25 -9.86 -17.13
CA LYS A 39 -3.15 -11.02 -17.07
C LYS A 39 -2.48 -12.32 -17.51
N GLU A 40 -1.44 -12.25 -18.34
CA GLU A 40 -0.72 -13.43 -18.82
C GLU A 40 0.32 -13.87 -17.80
N ARG A 41 1.00 -12.91 -17.17
CA ARG A 41 2.07 -13.20 -16.20
C ARG A 41 1.58 -13.42 -14.78
N GLY A 42 0.44 -12.87 -14.39
CA GLY A 42 -0.05 -12.99 -13.01
C GLY A 42 0.50 -11.93 -12.05
N VAL A 43 1.33 -11.00 -12.52
CA VAL A 43 2.06 -10.00 -11.71
C VAL A 43 1.95 -8.60 -12.32
N ILE A 44 2.18 -7.56 -11.54
CA ILE A 44 2.28 -6.19 -12.07
C ILE A 44 3.67 -6.00 -12.66
N THR A 45 3.72 -5.73 -13.96
CA THR A 45 4.94 -5.35 -14.67
C THR A 45 4.96 -3.85 -14.91
N PHE A 46 6.12 -3.29 -15.23
CA PHE A 46 6.20 -1.86 -15.60
C PHE A 46 5.24 -1.52 -16.76
N GLU A 47 5.16 -2.39 -17.77
CA GLU A 47 4.28 -2.20 -18.91
C GLU A 47 2.79 -2.28 -18.52
N SER A 48 2.43 -3.27 -17.70
CA SER A 48 1.04 -3.42 -17.24
C SER A 48 0.64 -2.25 -16.36
N LEU A 49 1.52 -1.82 -15.44
CA LEU A 49 1.30 -0.68 -14.58
C LEU A 49 1.12 0.59 -15.41
N LYS A 50 1.99 0.86 -16.39
CA LYS A 50 1.89 2.04 -17.26
C LYS A 50 0.59 2.06 -18.07
N LYS A 51 0.23 0.92 -18.67
CA LYS A 51 -0.97 0.80 -19.50
C LYS A 51 -2.25 0.89 -18.67
N ASN A 52 -2.30 0.19 -17.54
CA ASN A 52 -3.50 0.03 -16.73
C ASN A 52 -3.71 1.22 -15.77
N SER A 53 -2.65 1.89 -15.32
CA SER A 53 -2.77 3.12 -14.53
C SER A 53 -3.41 4.26 -15.32
N ALA A 54 -3.19 4.32 -16.64
CA ALA A 54 -3.89 5.25 -17.52
C ALA A 54 -5.42 5.04 -17.50
N LEU A 55 -5.88 3.79 -17.39
CA LEU A 55 -7.32 3.47 -17.28
C LEU A 55 -7.93 3.94 -15.96
N LEU A 56 -7.12 4.10 -14.92
CA LEU A 56 -7.52 4.64 -13.62
C LEU A 56 -7.40 6.17 -13.57
N GLY A 57 -7.11 6.83 -14.69
CA GLY A 57 -6.94 8.29 -14.75
C GLY A 57 -5.60 8.78 -14.22
N LEU A 58 -4.65 7.88 -13.91
CA LEU A 58 -3.30 8.21 -13.43
C LEU A 58 -2.30 8.47 -14.58
N GLN A 59 -2.83 8.82 -15.76
CA GLN A 59 -2.09 9.08 -16.99
C GLN A 59 -1.07 10.24 -16.93
N ASN A 60 -0.98 10.96 -15.80
CA ASN A 60 0.00 12.01 -15.56
C ASN A 60 1.28 11.51 -14.87
N LEU A 61 1.34 10.25 -14.45
CA LEU A 61 2.54 9.67 -13.84
C LEU A 61 3.62 9.48 -14.90
N ARG A 62 4.83 9.97 -14.59
CA ARG A 62 6.00 9.81 -15.47
C ARG A 62 6.55 8.39 -15.37
N ASP A 63 7.22 7.94 -16.42
CA ASP A 63 7.91 6.64 -16.45
C ASP A 63 8.85 6.46 -15.25
N ASP A 64 9.53 7.54 -14.83
CA ASP A 64 10.41 7.53 -13.65
C ASP A 64 9.64 7.29 -12.33
N GLU A 65 8.43 7.85 -12.22
CA GLU A 65 7.58 7.68 -11.02
C GLU A 65 7.03 6.25 -10.96
N LEU A 66 6.59 5.71 -12.10
CA LEU A 66 6.13 4.32 -12.20
C LEU A 66 7.26 3.33 -11.91
N MET A 67 8.47 3.60 -12.41
CA MET A 67 9.65 2.79 -12.07
C MET A 67 10.02 2.89 -10.59
N SER A 68 9.90 4.07 -10.00
CA SER A 68 10.14 4.23 -8.56
C SER A 68 9.12 3.45 -7.73
N MET A 69 7.84 3.46 -8.10
CA MET A 69 6.80 2.67 -7.42
C MET A 69 7.10 1.17 -7.49
N LEU A 70 7.53 0.70 -8.67
CA LEU A 70 7.83 -0.71 -8.86
C LEU A 70 9.06 -1.14 -8.06
N ARG A 71 10.12 -0.33 -8.05
CA ARG A 71 11.32 -0.60 -7.24
C ARG A 71 11.08 -0.53 -5.73
N GLU A 72 10.18 0.33 -5.28
CA GLU A 72 9.88 0.48 -3.85
C GLU A 72 9.05 -0.69 -3.31
N GLY A 73 8.22 -1.30 -4.16
CA GLY A 73 7.39 -2.45 -3.81
C GLY A 73 8.04 -3.82 -4.06
N ASP A 74 9.01 -3.90 -4.98
CA ASP A 74 9.70 -5.14 -5.34
C ASP A 74 10.67 -5.55 -4.22
N LEU A 75 10.23 -6.44 -3.34
CA LEU A 75 10.98 -6.87 -2.16
C LEU A 75 11.93 -8.00 -2.49
N ASN A 76 11.60 -8.80 -3.50
CA ASN A 76 12.36 -9.98 -3.89
C ASN A 76 13.42 -9.68 -4.99
N GLY A 77 13.31 -8.52 -5.66
CA GLY A 77 14.21 -8.05 -6.71
C GLY A 77 14.01 -8.70 -8.08
N ASP A 78 12.84 -9.26 -8.36
CA ASP A 78 12.54 -9.94 -9.63
C ASP A 78 12.13 -8.99 -10.77
N GLY A 79 11.93 -7.71 -10.46
CA GLY A 79 11.58 -6.66 -11.40
C GLY A 79 10.07 -6.53 -11.67
N HIS A 80 9.22 -7.14 -10.85
CA HIS A 80 7.76 -7.09 -10.93
C HIS A 80 7.18 -6.95 -9.51
N LEU A 81 5.85 -6.75 -9.39
CA LEU A 81 5.17 -6.84 -8.11
C LEU A 81 4.18 -7.99 -8.12
N ASP A 82 4.32 -8.89 -7.15
CA ASP A 82 3.27 -9.84 -6.83
C ASP A 82 2.16 -9.18 -5.98
N GLN A 83 1.12 -9.96 -5.69
CA GLN A 83 -0.04 -9.47 -4.94
C GLN A 83 0.32 -9.07 -3.51
N MET A 84 1.22 -9.79 -2.85
CA MET A 84 1.64 -9.51 -1.49
C MET A 84 2.50 -8.25 -1.44
N GLU A 85 3.47 -8.13 -2.35
CA GLU A 85 4.32 -6.95 -2.51
C GLU A 85 3.50 -5.70 -2.80
N PHE A 86 2.51 -5.79 -3.70
CA PHE A 86 1.59 -4.69 -3.97
C PHE A 86 0.79 -4.27 -2.73
N CYS A 87 0.24 -5.24 -1.99
CA CYS A 87 -0.49 -4.94 -0.75
C CYS A 87 0.43 -4.24 0.27
N VAL A 88 1.62 -4.78 0.50
CA VAL A 88 2.59 -4.19 1.44
C VAL A 88 2.97 -2.77 1.01
N LEU A 89 3.22 -2.55 -0.28
CA LEU A 89 3.49 -1.20 -0.81
C LEU A 89 2.33 -0.24 -0.51
N MET A 90 1.09 -0.66 -0.74
CA MET A 90 -0.10 0.18 -0.47
C MET A 90 -0.25 0.51 1.02
N PHE A 91 0.03 -0.45 1.92
CA PHE A 91 0.05 -0.18 3.36
C PHE A 91 1.19 0.78 3.75
N ARG A 92 2.39 0.63 3.18
CA ARG A 92 3.54 1.52 3.44
C ARG A 92 3.32 2.95 2.95
N LEU A 93 2.49 3.12 1.92
CA LEU A 93 2.12 4.43 1.39
C LEU A 93 0.95 5.07 2.17
N SER A 94 0.33 4.35 3.12
CA SER A 94 -0.69 4.86 4.03
C SER A 94 -0.11 5.11 5.42
N PRO A 95 0.43 6.32 5.69
CA PRO A 95 1.01 6.63 6.99
C PRO A 95 -0.02 6.53 8.13
N GLU A 96 -1.29 6.86 7.87
CA GLU A 96 -2.35 6.78 8.87
C GLU A 96 -2.63 5.33 9.31
N LEU A 97 -2.60 4.35 8.39
CA LEU A 97 -2.75 2.93 8.76
C LEU A 97 -1.53 2.38 9.50
N MET A 98 -0.34 2.92 9.27
CA MET A 98 0.85 2.55 10.04
C MET A 98 0.81 3.13 11.45
N GLU A 99 0.44 4.41 11.61
CA GLU A 99 0.36 5.11 12.89
C GLU A 99 -0.68 4.47 13.83
N GLU A 100 -1.86 4.10 13.33
CA GLU A 100 -2.88 3.38 14.14
C GLU A 100 -2.37 2.03 14.69
N SER A 101 -1.48 1.36 13.95
CA SER A 101 -0.92 0.07 14.37
C SER A 101 0.15 0.21 15.47
N GLU A 102 0.89 1.32 15.48
CA GLU A 102 1.89 1.64 16.52
C GLU A 102 1.23 1.98 17.85
N ASP A 103 0.16 2.78 17.82
CA ASP A 103 -0.62 3.15 19.00
C ASP A 103 -1.19 1.91 19.71
N LEU A 104 -1.72 0.95 18.95
CA LEU A 104 -2.29 -0.27 19.52
C LEU A 104 -1.23 -1.17 20.16
N LEU A 105 -0.04 -1.21 19.56
CA LEU A 105 1.10 -1.97 20.08
C LEU A 105 1.61 -1.36 21.39
N GLU A 106 1.70 -0.03 21.46
CA GLU A 106 2.09 0.68 22.68
C GLU A 106 1.09 0.44 23.81
N ILE A 107 -0.22 0.49 23.52
CA ILE A 107 -1.27 0.19 24.50
C ILE A 107 -1.15 -1.25 25.02
N ALA A 108 -0.90 -2.22 24.14
CA ALA A 108 -0.74 -3.62 24.52
C ALA A 108 0.49 -3.84 25.42
N LEU A 109 1.63 -3.25 25.08
CA LEU A 109 2.86 -3.32 25.87
C LEU A 109 2.72 -2.63 27.23
N GLN A 110 2.04 -1.48 27.29
CA GLN A 110 1.73 -0.80 28.54
C GLN A 110 0.83 -1.65 29.44
N HIS A 111 -0.12 -2.38 28.86
CA HIS A 111 -1.02 -3.26 29.61
C HIS A 111 -0.28 -4.49 30.16
N GLU A 112 0.65 -5.07 29.41
CA GLU A 112 1.53 -6.14 29.91
C GLU A 112 2.48 -5.66 31.01
N PHE A 113 3.08 -4.48 30.87
CA PHE A 113 3.95 -3.91 31.91
C PHE A 113 3.19 -3.63 33.22
N LYS A 114 1.97 -3.12 33.14
CA LYS A 114 1.11 -2.92 34.32
C LYS A 114 0.66 -4.23 34.96
N ALA A 115 0.34 -5.26 34.15
CA ALA A 115 -0.08 -6.56 34.65
C ALA A 115 1.07 -7.36 35.31
N ASN A 116 2.30 -7.20 34.80
CA ASN A 116 3.47 -7.91 35.33
C ASN A 116 4.13 -7.21 36.54
N SER A 117 3.94 -5.88 36.70
CA SER A 117 4.42 -5.14 37.87
C SER A 117 3.51 -5.27 39.11
N ALA A 118 2.35 -5.92 38.99
CA ALA A 118 1.38 -6.13 40.07
C ALA A 118 1.41 -7.57 40.64
N ARG A 119 2.41 -8.39 40.28
CA ARG A 119 2.66 -9.74 40.80
C ARG A 119 3.83 -9.78 41.77
#